data_AF-A0AAD5RS62-F1
#
_entry.id   AF-A0AAD5RS62-F1
#
_cell.length_a   1.000
_cell.length_b   1.000
_cell.length_c   1.000
_cell.angle_alpha   90.00
_cell.angle_beta   90.00
_cell.angle_gamma   90.00
#
_symmetry.space_group_name_H-M   'P 1'
#
loop_
_entity.id
_entity.type
_entity.pdbx_description
1 polymer ?
#
loop_
_entity_poly.entity_id
_entity_poly.type
_entity_poly.pdbx_seq_one_letter_code
_entity_poly.pdbx_strand_id
1 'polypeptide(L)'
;MESATSAVSPLPPLPTAITKNPPSPSPTQSLPKPRPNPKTEEFEKEPEYIIFNYPPCADPILHTDFSCLYESADRPNQVCKVPVPLPFPLRVHDVEKRIFQRLGEHPNLVRVTSMDEYGIWMERAQHGCLRVFYREGGDAVVTTRRRLQWCEDVARVLAFVHEKGVRHADLSGRNLLVDSELRILLCDFSGSAIDGEKAVISAEYGYRHPDDEEWLEPSIRCEIHALGSTLYEMITTNEPHHDVDKDGVDKLLKEGRYPDVSGIPLGDVIQKCWAGDFESAAQVADAVAHYASNANAQDV
;
A
#
# COMPACT_ATOMS: atom_id res chain seq x y z
N MET A 1 27.84 71.06 19.63
CA MET A 1 26.43 71.37 19.34
C MET A 1 26.32 71.57 17.85
N GLU A 2 25.41 70.81 17.20
CA GLU A 2 24.78 71.02 15.88
C GLU A 2 25.67 71.18 14.62
N SER A 3 25.29 70.82 13.40
CA SER A 3 24.27 69.94 12.79
C SER A 3 24.60 69.85 11.27
N ALA A 4 24.11 68.80 10.60
CA ALA A 4 23.58 68.73 9.20
C ALA A 4 24.45 69.27 8.01
N THR A 5 24.48 68.76 6.76
CA THR A 5 23.64 67.85 5.96
C THR A 5 24.36 67.54 4.61
N SER A 6 24.13 66.33 4.06
CA SER A 6 23.92 65.92 2.65
C SER A 6 24.83 66.40 1.48
N ALA A 7 25.39 65.44 0.72
CA ALA A 7 25.25 65.35 -0.76
C ALA A 7 25.78 64.01 -1.34
N VAL A 8 25.09 63.53 -2.39
CA VAL A 8 25.25 62.26 -3.13
C VAL A 8 26.35 62.32 -4.21
N SER A 9 26.92 61.19 -4.62
CA SER A 9 27.60 61.03 -5.93
C SER A 9 27.31 59.64 -6.55
N PRO A 10 27.06 59.56 -7.87
CA PRO A 10 26.61 58.34 -8.55
C PRO A 10 27.73 57.38 -8.99
N LEU A 11 27.39 56.09 -9.09
CA LEU A 11 28.26 55.01 -9.60
C LEU A 11 28.33 55.01 -11.16
N PRO A 12 29.49 54.66 -11.76
CA PRO A 12 29.70 54.67 -13.20
C PRO A 12 29.13 53.41 -13.93
N PRO A 13 28.91 53.50 -15.25
CA PRO A 13 28.31 52.43 -16.06
C PRO A 13 29.27 51.27 -16.39
N LEU A 14 28.70 50.07 -16.55
CA LEU A 14 29.38 48.84 -16.98
C LEU A 14 29.73 48.86 -18.48
N PRO A 15 30.88 48.29 -18.90
CA PRO A 15 31.32 48.30 -20.30
C PRO A 15 30.70 47.17 -21.16
N THR A 16 30.29 47.55 -22.37
CA THR A 16 29.84 46.68 -23.46
C THR A 16 31.01 45.91 -24.07
N ALA A 17 30.97 44.58 -24.08
CA ALA A 17 31.99 43.74 -24.69
C ALA A 17 31.63 43.34 -26.12
N ILE A 18 32.61 43.54 -27.00
CA ILE A 18 32.62 43.37 -28.45
C ILE A 18 32.70 41.88 -28.84
N THR A 19 31.94 41.54 -29.88
CA THR A 19 31.92 40.27 -30.62
C THR A 19 33.31 39.86 -31.13
N LYS A 20 33.78 38.67 -30.76
CA LYS A 20 34.78 37.90 -31.50
C LYS A 20 34.35 36.43 -31.52
N ASN A 21 34.06 35.93 -32.72
CA ASN A 21 33.70 34.53 -32.97
C ASN A 21 34.88 33.60 -32.63
N PRO A 22 34.66 32.50 -31.89
CA PRO A 22 35.66 31.46 -31.72
C PRO A 22 35.79 30.55 -32.97
N PRO A 23 36.95 29.88 -33.14
CA PRO A 23 37.29 29.12 -34.35
C PRO A 23 36.48 27.82 -34.50
N SER A 24 36.32 27.42 -35.77
CA SER A 24 35.68 26.19 -36.24
C SER A 24 36.27 24.92 -35.60
N PRO A 25 35.45 23.96 -35.15
CA PRO A 25 35.94 22.73 -34.53
C PRO A 25 36.55 21.76 -35.56
N SER A 26 37.73 21.23 -35.23
CA SER A 26 38.35 20.03 -35.79
C SER A 26 37.38 18.84 -35.74
N PRO A 27 37.50 17.83 -36.62
CA PRO A 27 36.54 16.73 -36.71
C PRO A 27 36.50 15.98 -35.39
N THR A 28 35.38 16.13 -34.69
CA THR A 28 35.07 15.45 -33.45
C THR A 28 35.07 13.95 -33.76
N GLN A 29 35.90 13.18 -33.05
CA GLN A 29 35.67 11.74 -32.94
C GLN A 29 34.20 11.58 -32.55
N SER A 30 33.43 10.93 -33.42
CA SER A 30 32.02 10.65 -33.16
C SER A 30 31.93 9.95 -31.82
N LEU A 31 31.39 10.64 -30.82
CA LEU A 31 30.85 10.00 -29.63
C LEU A 31 29.96 8.85 -30.15
N PRO A 32 30.10 7.63 -29.61
CA PRO A 32 29.23 6.54 -30.02
C PRO A 32 27.79 7.06 -29.88
N LYS A 33 27.02 6.97 -30.97
CA LYS A 33 25.59 7.27 -30.94
C LYS A 33 25.02 6.58 -29.70
N PRO A 34 24.21 7.25 -28.86
CA PRO A 34 23.55 6.56 -27.76
C PRO A 34 22.90 5.31 -28.36
N ARG A 35 23.25 4.14 -27.82
CA ARG A 35 22.59 2.91 -28.23
C ARG A 35 21.09 3.16 -28.10
N PRO A 36 20.27 2.80 -29.09
CA PRO A 36 18.82 2.86 -28.90
C PRO A 36 18.52 2.11 -27.60
N ASN A 37 17.86 2.81 -26.69
CA ASN A 37 17.51 2.28 -25.38
C ASN A 37 16.73 0.98 -25.62
N PRO A 38 17.27 -0.21 -25.32
CA PRO A 38 16.48 -1.41 -25.41
C PRO A 38 15.59 -1.40 -24.18
N LYS A 39 14.27 -1.29 -24.40
CA LYS A 39 13.18 -1.13 -23.41
C LYS A 39 12.71 0.31 -23.22
N THR A 40 12.13 0.90 -24.27
CA THR A 40 10.69 1.16 -24.11
C THR A 40 10.04 -0.21 -24.07
N GLU A 41 9.92 -0.80 -22.88
CA GLU A 41 8.88 -1.78 -22.66
C GLU A 41 7.60 -1.02 -23.00
N GLU A 42 7.11 -1.20 -24.22
CA GLU A 42 5.68 -1.23 -24.44
C GLU A 42 5.17 -2.10 -23.30
N PHE A 43 4.58 -1.46 -22.28
CA PHE A 43 3.62 -2.17 -21.45
C PHE A 43 2.69 -2.80 -22.47
N GLU A 44 2.84 -4.11 -22.70
CA GLU A 44 1.83 -4.87 -23.39
C GLU A 44 0.55 -4.47 -22.67
N LYS A 45 -0.33 -3.74 -23.36
CA LYS A 45 -1.64 -3.40 -22.82
C LYS A 45 -2.25 -4.75 -22.49
N GLU A 46 -2.25 -5.08 -21.19
CA GLU A 46 -3.04 -6.14 -20.59
C GLU A 46 -4.36 -6.17 -21.35
N PRO A 47 -4.78 -7.32 -21.91
CA PRO A 47 -6.00 -7.37 -22.69
C PRO A 47 -7.12 -6.77 -21.84
N GLU A 48 -7.71 -5.66 -22.29
CA GLU A 48 -8.88 -5.06 -21.67
C GLU A 48 -10.01 -6.09 -21.78
N TYR A 49 -10.13 -6.96 -20.78
CA TYR A 49 -11.18 -7.95 -20.72
C TYR A 49 -12.50 -7.20 -20.54
N ILE A 50 -13.39 -7.35 -21.51
CA ILE A 50 -14.72 -6.77 -21.41
C ILE A 50 -15.54 -7.65 -20.47
N ILE A 51 -15.87 -7.09 -19.30
CA ILE A 51 -16.84 -7.69 -18.39
C ILE A 51 -18.23 -7.36 -18.95
N PHE A 52 -18.97 -8.38 -19.39
CA PHE A 52 -20.30 -8.20 -19.97
C PHE A 52 -21.43 -8.28 -18.94
N ASN A 53 -21.18 -8.90 -17.78
CA ASN A 53 -22.17 -9.06 -16.71
C ASN A 53 -21.77 -8.22 -15.49
N TYR A 54 -22.25 -6.99 -15.43
CA TYR A 54 -22.05 -6.05 -14.33
C TYR A 54 -23.37 -5.32 -14.03
N PRO A 55 -23.50 -4.67 -12.85
CA PRO A 55 -24.73 -4.00 -12.47
C PRO A 55 -25.16 -2.95 -13.51
N PRO A 56 -26.46 -2.84 -13.84
CA PRO A 56 -26.94 -1.83 -14.79
C PRO A 56 -26.58 -0.42 -14.32
N CYS A 57 -26.29 0.46 -15.30
CA CYS A 57 -25.98 1.88 -15.03
C CYS A 57 -24.85 2.09 -14.01
N ALA A 58 -23.90 1.15 -13.95
CA ALA A 58 -22.74 1.25 -13.07
C ALA A 58 -21.48 1.66 -13.83
N ASP A 59 -20.67 2.49 -13.20
CA ASP A 59 -19.40 2.98 -13.73
C ASP A 59 -18.23 2.18 -13.14
N PRO A 60 -17.24 1.77 -13.94
CA PRO A 60 -16.05 1.10 -13.44
C PRO A 60 -15.16 2.07 -12.67
N ILE A 61 -14.67 1.66 -11.51
CA ILE A 61 -13.81 2.44 -10.62
C ILE A 61 -12.36 1.95 -10.72
N LEU A 62 -12.16 0.62 -10.68
CA LEU A 62 -10.85 0.00 -10.59
C LEU A 62 -10.88 -1.38 -11.26
N HIS A 63 -9.93 -1.60 -12.18
CA HIS A 63 -9.67 -2.92 -12.76
C HIS A 63 -8.48 -3.57 -12.05
N THR A 64 -8.61 -4.84 -11.73
CA THR A 64 -7.56 -5.71 -11.17
C THR A 64 -7.48 -6.99 -11.99
N ASP A 65 -6.44 -7.80 -11.75
CA ASP A 65 -6.21 -9.07 -12.46
C ASP A 65 -7.38 -10.06 -12.29
N PHE A 66 -8.12 -9.97 -11.19
CA PHE A 66 -9.23 -10.87 -10.86
C PHE A 66 -10.63 -10.27 -11.05
N SER A 67 -10.76 -8.94 -11.02
CA SER A 67 -12.06 -8.30 -10.90
C SER A 67 -12.07 -6.86 -11.38
N CYS A 68 -13.26 -6.30 -11.52
CA CYS A 68 -13.47 -4.86 -11.60
C CYS A 68 -14.43 -4.41 -10.50
N LEU A 69 -14.12 -3.28 -9.87
CA LEU A 69 -15.01 -2.60 -8.93
C LEU A 69 -15.91 -1.63 -9.68
N TYR A 70 -17.21 -1.68 -9.42
CA TYR A 70 -18.22 -0.81 -10.00
C TYR A 70 -18.93 0.02 -8.94
N GLU A 71 -19.23 1.28 -9.24
CA GLU A 71 -20.16 2.12 -8.48
C GLU A 71 -21.49 2.17 -9.24
N SER A 72 -22.60 1.97 -8.54
CA SER A 72 -23.94 2.03 -9.15
C SER A 72 -24.73 3.18 -8.54
N ALA A 73 -25.34 4.01 -9.40
CA ALA A 73 -26.22 5.08 -8.98
C ALA A 73 -27.43 4.58 -8.16
N ASP A 74 -27.85 3.33 -8.38
CA ASP A 74 -28.99 2.72 -7.70
C ASP A 74 -28.66 2.25 -6.27
N ARG A 75 -27.37 2.06 -5.96
CA ARG A 75 -26.88 1.64 -4.64
C ARG A 75 -25.81 2.63 -4.14
N PRO A 76 -26.21 3.85 -3.75
CA PRO A 76 -25.26 4.86 -3.28
C PRO A 76 -24.49 4.35 -2.05
N ASN A 77 -23.22 4.73 -1.94
CA ASN A 77 -22.28 4.30 -0.90
C ASN A 77 -21.96 2.79 -0.91
N GLN A 78 -22.22 2.10 -2.02
CA GLN A 78 -21.78 0.72 -2.21
C GLN A 78 -20.93 0.59 -3.46
N VAL A 79 -20.03 -0.40 -3.43
CA VAL A 79 -19.27 -0.85 -4.59
C VAL A 79 -19.55 -2.32 -4.83
N CYS A 80 -19.64 -2.71 -6.10
CA CYS A 80 -19.77 -4.10 -6.50
C CYS A 80 -18.45 -4.60 -7.07
N LYS A 81 -17.85 -5.62 -6.45
CA LYS A 81 -16.71 -6.34 -6.99
C LYS A 81 -17.20 -7.45 -7.92
N VAL A 82 -16.98 -7.27 -9.21
CA VAL A 82 -17.43 -8.18 -10.27
C VAL A 82 -16.21 -8.94 -10.81
N PRO A 83 -16.22 -10.28 -10.87
CA PRO A 83 -15.08 -11.04 -11.36
C PRO A 83 -14.89 -10.86 -12.86
N VAL A 84 -13.64 -10.91 -13.30
CA VAL A 84 -13.31 -11.08 -14.73
C VAL A 84 -13.92 -12.41 -15.21
N PRO A 85 -14.62 -12.47 -16.35
CA PRO A 85 -15.38 -13.66 -16.78
C PRO A 85 -14.49 -14.75 -17.39
N LEU A 86 -13.44 -15.13 -16.67
CA LEU A 86 -12.51 -16.20 -17.02
C LEU A 86 -12.55 -17.30 -15.95
N PRO A 87 -12.31 -18.58 -16.29
CA PRO A 87 -12.45 -19.69 -15.34
C PRO A 87 -11.64 -19.53 -14.05
N PHE A 88 -10.44 -18.95 -14.13
CA PHE A 88 -9.56 -18.78 -12.97
C PHE A 88 -10.02 -17.65 -12.03
N PRO A 89 -10.21 -16.40 -12.49
CA PRO A 89 -10.81 -15.33 -11.67
C PRO A 89 -12.19 -15.69 -11.09
N LEU A 90 -13.05 -16.40 -11.83
CA LEU A 90 -14.34 -16.85 -11.29
C LEU A 90 -14.17 -17.78 -10.08
N ARG A 91 -13.22 -18.72 -10.14
CA ARG A 91 -12.90 -19.58 -9.00
C ARG A 91 -12.35 -18.78 -7.81
N VAL A 92 -11.45 -17.83 -8.07
CA VAL A 92 -10.91 -16.94 -7.02
C VAL A 92 -12.05 -16.16 -6.34
N HIS A 93 -12.99 -15.67 -7.13
CA HIS A 93 -14.16 -14.95 -6.62
C HIS A 93 -15.11 -15.84 -5.80
N ASP A 94 -15.30 -17.11 -6.18
CA ASP A 94 -16.09 -18.07 -5.40
C ASP A 94 -15.42 -18.41 -4.05
N VAL A 95 -14.09 -18.47 -4.02
CA VAL A 95 -13.32 -18.59 -2.77
C VAL A 95 -13.54 -17.34 -1.90
N GLU A 96 -13.40 -16.15 -2.48
CA GLU A 96 -13.59 -14.88 -1.78
C GLU A 96 -15.00 -14.74 -1.19
N LYS A 97 -16.05 -15.12 -1.94
CA LYS A 97 -17.44 -15.17 -1.44
C LYS A 97 -17.56 -16.07 -0.20
N ARG A 98 -16.96 -17.26 -0.21
CA ARG A 98 -16.97 -18.19 0.94
C ARG A 98 -16.21 -17.62 2.13
N ILE A 99 -15.09 -16.95 1.89
CA ILE A 99 -14.32 -16.28 2.94
C ILE A 99 -15.18 -15.22 3.63
N PHE A 100 -15.78 -14.29 2.88
CA PHE A 100 -16.64 -13.26 3.48
C PHE A 100 -17.85 -13.84 4.23
N GLN A 101 -18.46 -14.89 3.70
CA GLN A 101 -19.54 -15.61 4.40
C GLN A 101 -19.07 -16.24 5.72
N ARG A 102 -17.83 -16.77 5.77
CA ARG A 102 -17.24 -17.36 6.98
C ARG A 102 -16.85 -16.30 8.01
N LEU A 103 -16.27 -15.19 7.55
CA LEU A 103 -15.82 -14.10 8.41
C LEU A 103 -17.00 -13.34 9.01
N GLY A 104 -18.10 -13.15 8.27
CA GLY A 104 -19.24 -12.37 8.75
C GLY A 104 -18.86 -10.90 8.95
N GLU A 105 -19.36 -10.28 10.02
CA GLU A 105 -19.10 -8.87 10.33
C GLU A 105 -17.98 -8.70 11.37
N HIS A 106 -17.11 -7.72 11.13
CA HIS A 106 -16.07 -7.29 12.07
C HIS A 106 -15.85 -5.77 11.88
N PRO A 107 -15.64 -4.99 12.95
CA PRO A 107 -15.56 -3.52 12.87
C PRO A 107 -14.42 -2.99 11.98
N ASN A 108 -13.35 -3.77 11.82
CA ASN A 108 -12.19 -3.44 10.99
C ASN A 108 -12.08 -4.31 9.73
N LEU A 109 -13.19 -4.91 9.28
CA LEU A 109 -13.28 -5.64 8.02
C LEU A 109 -14.26 -4.89 7.11
N VAL A 110 -13.98 -4.84 5.81
CA VAL A 110 -14.91 -4.25 4.84
C VAL A 110 -16.27 -4.94 4.93
N ARG A 111 -17.34 -4.16 5.09
CA ARG A 111 -18.69 -4.71 5.29
C ARG A 111 -19.30 -5.16 3.97
N VAL A 112 -19.52 -6.46 3.82
CA VAL A 112 -20.30 -7.02 2.72
C VAL A 112 -21.79 -6.82 3.01
N THR A 113 -22.49 -6.12 2.12
CA THR A 113 -23.93 -5.83 2.27
C THR A 113 -24.80 -6.91 1.63
N SER A 114 -24.36 -7.46 0.50
CA SER A 114 -25.03 -8.55 -0.21
C SER A 114 -24.08 -9.21 -1.22
N MET A 115 -24.48 -10.36 -1.74
CA MET A 115 -23.85 -11.02 -2.87
C MET A 115 -24.96 -11.44 -3.83
N ASP A 116 -24.78 -11.21 -5.12
CA ASP A 116 -25.76 -11.55 -6.15
C ASP A 116 -25.08 -12.09 -7.43
N GLU A 117 -25.86 -12.13 -8.51
CA GLU A 117 -25.44 -12.61 -9.83
C GLU A 117 -24.36 -11.75 -10.49
N TYR A 118 -24.15 -10.52 -10.03
CA TYR A 118 -23.07 -9.67 -10.51
C TYR A 118 -21.79 -9.90 -9.71
N GLY A 119 -21.87 -9.93 -8.38
CA GLY A 119 -20.66 -9.99 -7.57
C GLY A 119 -20.88 -9.85 -6.07
N ILE A 120 -19.88 -9.27 -5.41
CA ILE A 120 -19.88 -8.98 -3.97
C ILE A 120 -20.11 -7.49 -3.78
N TRP A 121 -21.20 -7.13 -3.11
CA TRP A 121 -21.52 -5.75 -2.76
C TRP A 121 -20.96 -5.40 -1.40
N MET A 122 -20.20 -4.31 -1.33
CA MET A 122 -19.53 -3.84 -0.12
C MET A 122 -19.86 -2.38 0.14
N GLU A 123 -19.77 -1.96 1.39
CA GLU A 123 -19.77 -0.53 1.70
C GLU A 123 -18.54 0.16 1.08
N ARG A 124 -18.78 1.34 0.51
CA ARG A 124 -17.73 2.18 -0.05
C ARG A 124 -16.99 2.89 1.09
N ALA A 125 -15.69 2.65 1.18
CA ALA A 125 -14.80 3.45 2.01
C ALA A 125 -14.47 4.76 1.29
N GLN A 126 -14.88 5.90 1.87
CA GLN A 126 -14.92 7.19 1.17
C GLN A 126 -13.54 7.71 0.76
N HIS A 127 -12.49 7.34 1.50
CA HIS A 127 -11.13 7.77 1.25
C HIS A 127 -10.27 6.75 0.48
N GLY A 128 -10.89 5.67 -0.01
CA GLY A 128 -10.17 4.61 -0.74
C GLY A 128 -9.18 3.84 0.13
N CYS A 129 -8.15 3.28 -0.50
CA CYS A 129 -7.10 2.57 0.22
C CYS A 129 -6.11 3.53 0.91
N LEU A 130 -5.36 3.02 1.89
CA LEU A 130 -4.44 3.78 2.72
C LEU A 130 -3.41 4.56 1.88
N ARG A 131 -2.89 3.96 0.79
CA ARG A 131 -1.95 4.61 -0.13
C ARG A 131 -2.58 5.76 -0.92
N VAL A 132 -3.86 5.67 -1.27
CA VAL A 132 -4.59 6.78 -1.90
C VAL A 132 -4.81 7.88 -0.86
N PHE A 133 -5.30 7.51 0.33
CA PHE A 133 -5.54 8.43 1.42
C PHE A 133 -4.29 9.25 1.79
N TYR A 134 -3.11 8.62 1.95
CA TYR A 134 -1.87 9.34 2.23
C TYR A 134 -1.41 10.22 1.08
N ARG A 135 -1.53 9.76 -0.17
CA ARG A 135 -1.17 10.56 -1.36
C ARG A 135 -2.01 11.82 -1.49
N GLU A 136 -3.25 11.78 -1.02
CA GLU A 136 -4.19 12.90 -1.00
C GLU A 136 -4.01 13.82 0.24
N GLY A 137 -2.94 13.63 1.01
CA GLY A 137 -2.62 14.45 2.19
C GLY A 137 -3.32 14.01 3.48
N GLY A 138 -3.87 12.80 3.50
CA GLY A 138 -4.52 12.21 4.67
C GLY A 138 -3.56 12.02 5.86
N ASP A 139 -2.26 11.96 5.60
CA ASP A 139 -1.22 11.86 6.62
C ASP A 139 -1.19 13.09 7.55
N ALA A 140 -1.48 14.28 7.01
CA ALA A 140 -1.50 15.54 7.75
C ALA A 140 -2.69 15.67 8.72
N VAL A 141 -3.78 14.93 8.48
CA VAL A 141 -4.99 14.97 9.32
C VAL A 141 -5.04 13.85 10.36
N VAL A 142 -4.21 12.81 10.21
CA VAL A 142 -4.19 11.65 11.11
C VAL A 142 -3.07 11.74 12.14
N THR A 143 -3.45 11.95 13.39
CA THR A 143 -2.53 11.96 14.55
C THR A 143 -1.78 10.65 14.72
N THR A 144 -0.58 10.68 15.32
CA THR A 144 0.18 9.49 15.71
C THR A 144 -0.65 8.51 16.54
N ARG A 145 -1.43 9.01 17.50
CA ARG A 145 -2.33 8.18 18.31
C ARG A 145 -3.35 7.40 17.46
N ARG A 146 -3.91 8.03 16.42
CA ARG A 146 -4.83 7.36 15.50
C ARG A 146 -4.12 6.30 14.66
N ARG A 147 -2.89 6.54 14.22
CA ARG A 147 -2.09 5.53 13.51
C ARG A 147 -1.81 4.32 14.40
N LEU A 148 -1.45 4.54 15.68
CA LEU A 148 -1.27 3.45 16.65
C LEU A 148 -2.56 2.63 16.85
N GLN A 149 -3.72 3.30 16.92
CA GLN A 149 -5.02 2.62 16.96
C GLN A 149 -5.27 1.80 15.69
N TRP A 150 -5.00 2.36 14.51
CA TRP A 150 -5.11 1.61 13.27
C TRP A 150 -4.19 0.38 13.24
N CYS A 151 -2.94 0.51 13.72
CA CYS A 151 -2.00 -0.60 13.81
C CYS A 151 -2.54 -1.73 14.69
N GLU A 152 -3.14 -1.40 15.84
CA GLU A 152 -3.79 -2.37 16.72
C GLU A 152 -5.01 -3.02 16.04
N ASP A 153 -5.87 -2.21 15.43
CA ASP A 153 -7.08 -2.66 14.73
C ASP A 153 -6.76 -3.64 13.59
N VAL A 154 -5.72 -3.35 12.79
CA VAL A 154 -5.26 -4.22 11.70
C VAL A 154 -4.71 -5.54 12.23
N ALA A 155 -3.89 -5.51 13.30
CA ALA A 155 -3.38 -6.72 13.92
C ALA A 155 -4.52 -7.59 14.52
N ARG A 156 -5.53 -6.95 15.14
CA ARG A 156 -6.71 -7.64 15.69
C ARG A 156 -7.58 -8.27 14.61
N VAL A 157 -7.89 -7.56 13.52
CA VAL A 157 -8.70 -8.17 12.44
C VAL A 157 -7.95 -9.29 11.72
N LEU A 158 -6.62 -9.18 11.56
CA LEU A 158 -5.83 -10.27 11.01
C LEU A 158 -5.84 -11.50 11.94
N ALA A 159 -5.74 -11.29 13.26
CA ALA A 159 -5.89 -12.38 14.23
C ALA A 159 -7.25 -13.06 14.14
N PHE A 160 -8.33 -12.29 14.00
CA PHE A 160 -9.68 -12.80 13.77
C PHE A 160 -9.77 -13.62 12.46
N VAL A 161 -9.20 -13.12 11.37
CA VAL A 161 -9.14 -13.84 10.07
C VAL A 161 -8.43 -15.18 10.23
N HIS A 162 -7.28 -15.20 10.91
CA HIS A 162 -6.53 -16.42 11.20
C HIS A 162 -7.32 -17.42 12.06
N GLU A 163 -8.04 -16.95 13.09
CA GLU A 163 -8.89 -17.78 13.96
C GLU A 163 -10.00 -18.48 13.15
N LYS A 164 -10.48 -17.85 12.07
CA LYS A 164 -11.48 -18.43 11.16
C LYS A 164 -10.89 -19.39 10.12
N GLY A 165 -9.60 -19.69 10.21
CA GLY A 165 -8.90 -20.61 9.30
C GLY A 165 -8.62 -20.02 7.91
N VAL A 166 -8.59 -18.68 7.81
CA VAL A 166 -8.31 -17.96 6.58
C VAL A 166 -6.92 -17.34 6.68
N ARG A 167 -6.17 -17.30 5.57
CA ARG A 167 -4.93 -16.52 5.46
C ARG A 167 -5.09 -15.51 4.34
N HIS A 168 -4.81 -14.24 4.63
CA HIS A 168 -5.07 -13.14 3.71
C HIS A 168 -4.11 -13.21 2.51
N ALA A 169 -2.83 -13.50 2.76
CA ALA A 169 -1.74 -13.69 1.79
C ALA A 169 -1.21 -12.44 1.08
N ASP A 170 -2.00 -11.35 0.98
CA ASP A 170 -1.57 -10.10 0.34
C ASP A 170 -1.76 -8.87 1.26
N LEU A 171 -1.22 -8.92 2.48
CA LEU A 171 -1.38 -7.80 3.42
C LEU A 171 -0.44 -6.63 3.10
N SER A 172 -1.01 -5.46 2.81
CA SER A 172 -0.32 -4.17 2.68
C SER A 172 -1.30 -3.00 2.75
N GLY A 173 -0.81 -1.75 2.75
CA GLY A 173 -1.63 -0.55 2.71
C GLY A 173 -2.51 -0.40 1.46
N ARG A 174 -2.30 -1.19 0.40
CA ARG A 174 -3.26 -1.24 -0.72
C ARG A 174 -4.57 -1.92 -0.35
N ASN A 175 -4.51 -2.88 0.57
CA ASN A 175 -5.64 -3.71 1.00
C ASN A 175 -6.19 -3.27 2.38
N LEU A 176 -5.84 -2.05 2.79
CA LEU A 176 -6.43 -1.35 3.92
C LEU A 176 -7.22 -0.13 3.42
N LEU A 177 -8.51 -0.07 3.70
CA LEU A 177 -9.38 1.05 3.34
C LEU A 177 -9.58 2.01 4.51
N VAL A 178 -9.81 3.29 4.19
CA VAL A 178 -10.17 4.33 5.16
C VAL A 178 -11.57 4.83 4.86
N ASP A 179 -12.48 4.67 5.82
CA ASP A 179 -13.86 5.15 5.69
C ASP A 179 -14.05 6.61 6.13
N SER A 180 -15.24 7.16 5.92
CA SER A 180 -15.58 8.55 6.28
C SER A 180 -15.43 8.89 7.77
N GLU A 181 -15.36 7.90 8.66
CA GLU A 181 -15.13 8.07 10.10
C GLU A 181 -13.64 7.90 10.49
N LEU A 182 -12.75 7.79 9.49
CA LEU A 182 -11.33 7.48 9.66
C LEU A 182 -11.09 6.16 10.41
N ARG A 183 -11.93 5.15 10.15
CA ARG A 183 -11.68 3.76 10.57
C ARG A 183 -10.90 3.04 9.49
N ILE A 184 -9.99 2.17 9.92
CA ILE A 184 -9.22 1.30 9.04
C ILE A 184 -9.97 -0.03 8.85
N LEU A 185 -10.09 -0.47 7.60
CA LEU A 185 -10.81 -1.69 7.22
C LEU A 185 -9.91 -2.58 6.37
N LEU A 186 -9.70 -3.83 6.78
CA LEU A 186 -9.10 -4.85 5.92
C LEU A 186 -10.07 -5.21 4.79
N CYS A 187 -9.57 -5.29 3.57
CA CYS A 187 -10.34 -5.67 2.39
C CYS A 187 -9.56 -6.61 1.48
N ASP A 188 -10.25 -7.10 0.45
CA ASP A 188 -9.70 -7.89 -0.67
C ASP A 188 -9.12 -9.25 -0.27
N PHE A 189 -9.97 -10.28 -0.36
CA PHE A 189 -9.57 -11.67 -0.16
C PHE A 189 -9.42 -12.42 -1.48
N SER A 190 -9.26 -11.71 -2.60
CA SER A 190 -8.98 -12.33 -3.89
C SER A 190 -7.61 -13.02 -3.84
N GLY A 191 -7.65 -14.35 -3.86
CA GLY A 191 -6.47 -15.19 -3.86
C GLY A 191 -5.99 -15.62 -2.47
N SER A 192 -6.74 -15.28 -1.42
CA SER A 192 -6.54 -15.78 -0.06
C SER A 192 -6.73 -17.29 0.06
N ALA A 193 -6.20 -17.87 1.14
CA ALA A 193 -6.32 -19.30 1.44
C ALA A 193 -7.45 -19.57 2.45
N ILE A 194 -8.19 -20.67 2.27
CA ILE A 194 -9.23 -21.15 3.20
C ILE A 194 -9.40 -22.68 3.08
N ASP A 195 -9.67 -23.35 4.20
CA ASP A 195 -10.06 -24.78 4.24
C ASP A 195 -9.11 -25.73 3.44
N GLY A 196 -7.80 -25.44 3.44
CA GLY A 196 -6.77 -26.22 2.72
C GLY A 196 -6.61 -25.87 1.24
N GLU A 197 -7.46 -24.99 0.69
CA GLU A 197 -7.19 -24.35 -0.61
C GLU A 197 -6.03 -23.36 -0.44
N LYS A 198 -5.01 -23.51 -1.31
CA LYS A 198 -3.81 -22.69 -1.27
C LYS A 198 -4.10 -21.28 -1.76
N ALA A 199 -3.38 -20.31 -1.22
CA ALA A 199 -3.37 -18.96 -1.77
C ALA A 199 -2.84 -19.00 -3.21
N VAL A 200 -3.35 -18.10 -4.06
CA VAL A 200 -2.86 -17.91 -5.43
C VAL A 200 -2.22 -16.54 -5.64
N ILE A 201 -2.12 -15.77 -4.56
CA ILE A 201 -1.41 -14.51 -4.49
C ILE A 201 -0.39 -14.57 -3.35
N SER A 202 0.53 -13.62 -3.35
CA SER A 202 1.47 -13.39 -2.27
C SER A 202 1.67 -11.89 -2.12
N ALA A 203 2.02 -11.48 -0.90
CA ALA A 203 2.33 -10.10 -0.59
C ALA A 203 3.35 -9.51 -1.58
N GLU A 204 3.24 -8.21 -1.80
CA GLU A 204 4.14 -7.48 -2.68
C GLU A 204 5.57 -7.36 -2.12
N TYR A 205 6.48 -6.92 -2.98
CA TYR A 205 7.86 -6.57 -2.63
C TYR A 205 7.89 -5.61 -1.43
N GLY A 206 8.75 -5.89 -0.44
CA GLY A 206 8.83 -5.12 0.80
C GLY A 206 7.96 -5.66 1.94
N TYR A 207 6.94 -6.48 1.62
CA TYR A 207 6.00 -7.06 2.59
C TYR A 207 6.15 -8.58 2.65
N ARG A 208 6.40 -9.18 1.49
CA ARG A 208 6.69 -10.60 1.32
C ARG A 208 7.82 -11.08 2.24
N HIS A 209 7.64 -12.27 2.80
CA HIS A 209 8.67 -12.94 3.61
C HIS A 209 9.93 -13.21 2.77
N PRO A 210 11.15 -13.11 3.32
CA PRO A 210 12.39 -13.31 2.56
C PRO A 210 12.66 -14.76 2.14
N ASP A 211 12.07 -15.74 2.83
CA ASP A 211 12.15 -17.16 2.48
C ASP A 211 11.13 -17.51 1.38
N ASP A 212 11.62 -18.04 0.26
CA ASP A 212 10.81 -18.40 -0.92
C ASP A 212 9.78 -19.50 -0.62
N GLU A 213 10.08 -20.43 0.29
CA GLU A 213 9.14 -21.49 0.65
C GLU A 213 7.95 -20.96 1.47
N GLU A 214 8.19 -19.91 2.27
CA GLU A 214 7.19 -19.34 3.19
C GLU A 214 6.10 -18.53 2.48
N TRP A 215 6.41 -17.88 1.34
CA TRP A 215 5.42 -17.10 0.60
C TRP A 215 4.79 -17.81 -0.60
N LEU A 216 5.35 -18.95 -1.05
CA LEU A 216 4.69 -19.83 -2.02
C LEU A 216 3.45 -20.50 -1.42
N GLU A 217 3.49 -20.81 -0.13
CA GLU A 217 2.34 -21.23 0.66
C GLU A 217 2.24 -20.36 1.93
N PRO A 218 1.70 -19.13 1.80
CA PRO A 218 1.72 -18.11 2.85
C PRO A 218 1.37 -18.70 4.21
N SER A 219 2.35 -18.79 5.09
CA SER A 219 2.19 -19.29 6.45
C SER A 219 1.73 -18.17 7.39
N ILE A 220 1.38 -18.51 8.63
CA ILE A 220 1.11 -17.49 9.66
C ILE A 220 2.35 -16.63 9.91
N ARG A 221 3.56 -17.21 9.82
CA ARG A 221 4.82 -16.47 9.95
C ARG A 221 4.99 -15.48 8.80
N CYS A 222 4.68 -15.89 7.57
CA CYS A 222 4.69 -15.01 6.41
C CYS A 222 3.72 -13.82 6.59
N GLU A 223 2.50 -14.08 7.07
CA GLU A 223 1.50 -13.03 7.34
C GLU A 223 1.95 -12.07 8.45
N ILE A 224 2.61 -12.56 9.50
CA ILE A 224 3.17 -11.71 10.57
C ILE A 224 4.31 -10.83 10.04
N HIS A 225 5.16 -11.37 9.16
CA HIS A 225 6.19 -10.57 8.50
C HIS A 225 5.57 -9.45 7.66
N ALA A 226 4.57 -9.76 6.83
CA ALA A 226 3.83 -8.77 6.04
C ALA A 226 3.10 -7.76 6.93
N LEU A 227 2.59 -8.18 8.09
CA LEU A 227 2.01 -7.29 9.09
C LEU A 227 3.07 -6.31 9.60
N GLY A 228 4.28 -6.75 9.93
CA GLY A 228 5.39 -5.86 10.32
C GLY A 228 5.66 -4.75 9.29
N SER A 229 5.75 -5.13 8.02
CA SER A 229 5.89 -4.19 6.90
C SER A 229 4.70 -3.25 6.73
N THR A 230 3.48 -3.75 6.97
CA THR A 230 2.25 -2.94 6.96
C THR A 230 2.23 -1.94 8.11
N LEU A 231 2.64 -2.34 9.32
CA LEU A 231 2.77 -1.44 10.47
C LEU A 231 3.81 -0.34 10.19
N TYR A 232 4.94 -0.69 9.56
CA TYR A 232 5.93 0.28 9.10
C TYR A 232 5.31 1.32 8.14
N GLU A 233 4.56 0.86 7.13
CA GLU A 233 3.90 1.72 6.16
C GLU A 233 2.89 2.66 6.83
N MET A 234 2.09 2.16 7.77
CA MET A 234 1.09 2.95 8.50
C MET A 234 1.73 4.04 9.36
N ILE A 235 2.88 3.76 9.98
CA ILE A 235 3.57 4.73 10.85
C ILE A 235 4.33 5.76 10.01
N THR A 236 5.08 5.31 9.00
CA THR A 236 6.01 6.15 8.24
C THR A 236 5.40 6.78 6.99
N THR A 237 4.20 6.35 6.60
CA THR A 237 3.50 6.66 5.33
C THR A 237 4.28 6.28 4.08
N ASN A 238 5.31 5.44 4.21
CA ASN A 238 6.16 5.01 3.13
C ASN A 238 6.23 3.48 3.10
N GLU A 239 6.26 2.93 1.89
CA GLU A 239 6.49 1.50 1.72
C GLU A 239 7.90 1.13 2.25
N PRO A 240 8.10 -0.07 2.82
CA PRO A 240 9.44 -0.53 3.18
C PRO A 240 10.37 -0.48 1.97
N HIS A 241 11.54 0.16 2.12
CA HIS A 241 12.50 0.36 1.03
C HIS A 241 11.93 1.09 -0.20
N HIS A 242 11.01 2.04 -0.01
CA HIS A 242 10.40 2.86 -1.08
C HIS A 242 11.40 3.60 -2.01
N ASP A 243 12.65 3.76 -1.58
CA ASP A 243 13.74 4.39 -2.32
C ASP A 243 14.58 3.42 -3.16
N VAL A 244 14.24 2.12 -3.13
CA VAL A 244 14.94 1.03 -3.82
C VAL A 244 14.03 0.42 -4.89
N ASP A 245 14.59 -0.02 -6.02
CA ASP A 245 13.83 -0.80 -6.99
C ASP A 245 13.44 -2.19 -6.46
N LYS A 246 12.44 -2.82 -7.09
CA LYS A 246 11.86 -4.10 -6.61
C LYS A 246 12.89 -5.21 -6.45
N ASP A 247 13.81 -5.35 -7.40
CA ASP A 247 14.86 -6.37 -7.35
C ASP A 247 15.84 -6.12 -6.19
N GLY A 248 16.13 -4.84 -5.91
CA GLY A 248 16.92 -4.42 -4.76
C GLY A 248 16.21 -4.69 -3.44
N VAL A 249 14.89 -4.47 -3.34
CA VAL A 249 14.11 -4.73 -2.12
C VAL A 249 14.21 -6.21 -1.72
N ASP A 250 13.93 -7.14 -2.63
CA ASP A 250 13.99 -8.58 -2.34
C ASP A 250 15.37 -9.03 -1.86
N LYS A 251 16.42 -8.51 -2.52
CA LYS A 251 17.80 -8.78 -2.12
C LYS A 251 18.09 -8.31 -0.70
N LEU A 252 17.65 -7.09 -0.34
CA LEU A 252 17.85 -6.54 1.00
C LEU A 252 17.13 -7.37 2.06
N LEU A 253 15.88 -7.74 1.83
CA LEU A 253 15.12 -8.58 2.77
C LEU A 253 15.78 -9.95 2.96
N LYS A 254 16.24 -10.60 1.88
CA LYS A 254 16.99 -11.87 1.94
C LYS A 254 18.31 -11.78 2.70
N GLU A 255 18.95 -10.60 2.70
CA GLU A 255 20.14 -10.30 3.51
C GLU A 255 19.80 -9.95 4.97
N GLY A 256 18.51 -9.94 5.36
CA GLY A 256 18.05 -9.52 6.68
C GLY A 256 18.17 -8.00 6.91
N ARG A 257 18.22 -7.22 5.83
CA ARG A 257 18.40 -5.77 5.86
C ARG A 257 17.04 -5.09 5.67
N TYR A 258 16.49 -4.62 6.78
CA TYR A 258 15.23 -3.90 6.84
C TYR A 258 15.46 -2.38 6.98
N PRO A 259 14.43 -1.54 6.72
CA PRO A 259 14.49 -0.12 7.06
C PRO A 259 14.83 0.09 8.54
N ASP A 260 15.52 1.20 8.85
CA ASP A 260 15.81 1.57 10.23
C ASP A 260 14.53 2.04 10.93
N VAL A 261 14.18 1.36 12.03
CA VAL A 261 12.98 1.63 12.83
C VAL A 261 13.30 2.15 14.23
N SER A 262 14.57 2.41 14.55
CA SER A 262 15.02 2.81 15.89
C SER A 262 14.42 4.13 16.39
N GLY A 263 14.00 5.01 15.48
CA GLY A 263 13.47 6.34 15.77
C GLY A 263 11.96 6.51 15.59
N ILE A 264 11.21 5.45 15.27
CA ILE A 264 9.78 5.55 14.94
C ILE A 264 8.89 4.85 15.98
N PRO A 265 7.62 5.27 16.12
CA PRO A 265 6.65 4.53 16.91
C PRO A 265 6.55 3.07 16.46
N LEU A 266 6.38 2.15 17.43
CA LEU A 266 6.31 0.70 17.21
C LEU A 266 7.59 0.05 16.61
N GLY A 267 8.73 0.74 16.57
CA GLY A 267 9.95 0.20 15.98
C GLY A 267 10.34 -1.20 16.48
N ASP A 268 10.32 -1.42 17.79
CA ASP A 268 10.60 -2.73 18.40
C ASP A 268 9.59 -3.81 17.98
N VAL A 269 8.31 -3.45 17.84
CA VAL A 269 7.25 -4.39 17.43
C VAL A 269 7.41 -4.77 15.96
N ILE A 270 7.68 -3.78 15.11
CA ILE A 270 7.93 -3.97 13.67
C ILE A 270 9.15 -4.89 13.48
N GLN A 271 10.25 -4.63 14.18
CA GLN A 271 11.46 -5.43 14.10
C GLN A 271 11.24 -6.88 14.55
N LYS A 272 10.46 -7.09 15.62
CA LYS A 272 10.09 -8.43 16.09
C LYS A 272 9.22 -9.20 15.09
N CYS A 273 8.34 -8.51 14.36
CA CYS A 273 7.58 -9.13 13.27
C CYS A 273 8.53 -9.66 12.17
N TRP A 274 9.50 -8.84 11.73
CA TRP A 274 10.48 -9.24 10.73
C TRP A 274 11.46 -10.33 11.20
N ALA A 275 11.80 -10.35 12.49
CA ALA A 275 12.65 -11.38 13.09
C ALA A 275 11.92 -12.73 13.26
N GLY A 276 10.59 -12.74 13.22
CA GLY A 276 9.79 -13.94 13.50
C GLY A 276 9.63 -14.23 14.99
N ASP A 277 9.69 -13.20 15.84
CA ASP A 277 9.59 -13.32 17.30
C ASP A 277 8.14 -13.46 17.79
N PHE A 278 7.17 -13.25 16.91
CA PHE A 278 5.74 -13.44 17.18
C PHE A 278 5.21 -14.69 16.46
N GLU A 279 4.38 -15.45 17.16
CA GLU A 279 3.74 -16.68 16.65
C GLU A 279 2.32 -16.42 16.11
N SER A 280 1.72 -15.27 16.43
CA SER A 280 0.37 -14.90 15.98
C SER A 280 0.19 -13.39 15.86
N ALA A 281 -0.76 -12.98 14.99
CA ALA A 281 -1.19 -11.59 14.89
C ALA A 281 -1.81 -11.05 16.21
N ALA A 282 -2.35 -11.93 17.05
CA ALA A 282 -2.86 -11.55 18.38
C ALA A 282 -1.72 -11.07 19.30
N GLN A 283 -0.57 -11.75 19.31
CA GLN A 283 0.61 -11.29 20.06
C GLN A 283 1.13 -9.94 19.55
N VAL A 284 1.07 -9.72 18.23
CA VAL A 284 1.40 -8.41 17.65
C VAL A 284 0.42 -7.34 18.13
N ALA A 285 -0.88 -7.61 18.11
CA ALA A 285 -1.90 -6.69 18.61
C ALA A 285 -1.68 -6.31 20.09
N ASP A 286 -1.40 -7.31 20.94
CA ASP A 286 -1.10 -7.08 22.36
C ASP A 286 0.16 -6.22 22.56
N ALA A 287 1.20 -6.45 21.74
CA ALA A 287 2.42 -5.65 21.77
C ALA A 287 2.18 -4.19 21.33
N VAL A 288 1.37 -3.96 20.30
CA VAL A 288 0.97 -2.62 19.86
C VAL A 288 0.16 -1.91 20.95
N ALA A 289 -0.83 -2.59 21.54
CA ALA A 289 -1.67 -2.05 22.61
C ALA A 289 -0.84 -1.67 23.85
N HIS A 290 0.14 -2.52 24.21
CA HIS A 290 1.07 -2.24 25.30
C HIS A 290 1.93 -1.00 25.02
N TYR A 291 2.48 -0.88 23.81
CA TYR A 291 3.24 0.31 23.39
C TYR A 291 2.38 1.58 23.48
N ALA A 292 1.16 1.55 22.92
CA ALA A 292 0.26 2.70 22.90
C ALA A 292 -0.14 3.15 24.32
N SER A 293 -0.34 2.19 25.23
CA SER A 293 -0.66 2.49 26.64
C SER A 293 0.50 3.20 27.35
N ASN A 294 1.74 2.76 27.10
CA ASN A 294 2.93 3.37 27.71
C ASN A 294 3.24 4.75 27.12
N ALA A 295 3.05 4.94 25.81
CA ALA A 295 3.22 6.24 25.16
C ALA A 295 2.26 7.29 25.75
N ASN A 296 0.98 6.93 25.96
CA ASN A 296 0.00 7.82 26.57
C ASN A 296 0.34 8.18 28.04
N ALA A 297 1.06 7.32 28.76
CA ALA A 297 1.45 7.58 30.15
C ALA A 297 2.64 8.57 30.27
N GLN A 298 3.39 8.80 29.18
CA GLN A 298 4.51 9.74 29.15
C GLN A 298 4.12 11.16 28.71
N ASP A 299 2.91 11.33 28.17
CA ASP A 299 2.36 12.61 27.70
C ASP A 299 1.45 13.32 28.74
N VAL A 300 1.33 12.78 29.97
CA VAL A 300 0.49 13.31 31.09
C VAL A 300 1.35 13.91 32.19
#